data_AF-A0A1K2IQH7-F1
#
_entry.id   AF-A0A1K2IQH7-F1
#
_cell.length_a   1.000
_cell.length_b   1.000
_cell.length_c   1.000
_cell.angle_alpha   90.00
_cell.angle_beta   90.00
_cell.angle_gamma   90.00
#
_symmetry.space_group_name_H-M   'P 1'
#
loop_
_entity.id
_entity.type
_entity.pdbx_description
1 polymer ?
#
loop_
_entity_poly.entity_id
_entity_poly.type
_entity_poly.pdbx_seq_one_letter_code
_entity_poly.pdbx_strand_id
1 'polypeptide(L)'
;MLMITFITYAQKKTNGTVYIDHPAITVVEDMTKAFVSGDSTKVASYLADDFKSYNGVGTAVKQEGRDKTSFVKSVSGWFNALDYYSIAPSKGAYPDAIEYKKDNDKDVVWVQTWEDLKGMHKTTGVKVNMPMHRLYVVNKDNKIQTLISYNNESIFDEIGSSFVKRTNGKIYNHHDNINTVRKLNYAYENSDLETTMSYYSDDATFYDINSEYGKSNTKAEIKPMWQKFLDDYEIVSIEMIGYPDYLEYEMGEGREVLSWWNYHLIRKSDKKEISVPFHFSDSFDADGKIVSEMIYYSQTLLSAK
;
A
#
# COMPACT_ATOMS: atom_id res chain seq x y z
N MET A 1 -9.41 45.32 46.78
CA MET A 1 -10.43 44.98 45.75
C MET A 1 -10.01 43.66 45.14
N LEU A 2 -10.63 42.55 45.56
CA LEU A 2 -10.28 41.20 45.08
C LEU A 2 -11.09 40.96 43.79
N MET A 3 -10.43 40.93 42.64
CA MET A 3 -11.06 40.53 41.37
C MET A 3 -11.25 39.01 41.40
N ILE A 4 -12.50 38.58 41.56
CA ILE A 4 -12.89 37.18 41.40
C ILE A 4 -13.17 36.97 39.91
N THR A 5 -12.25 36.28 39.23
CA THR A 5 -12.41 35.87 37.84
C THR A 5 -13.35 34.67 37.79
N PHE A 6 -14.60 34.87 37.36
CA PHE A 6 -15.53 33.77 37.08
C PHE A 6 -15.13 33.10 35.76
N ILE A 7 -14.57 31.90 35.82
CA ILE A 7 -14.41 31.03 34.66
C ILE A 7 -15.79 30.45 34.34
N THR A 8 -16.49 31.04 33.37
CA THR A 8 -17.75 30.48 32.87
C THR A 8 -17.43 29.35 31.89
N TYR A 9 -17.57 28.10 32.34
CA TYR A 9 -17.63 26.97 31.40
C TYR A 9 -18.93 27.10 30.62
N ALA A 10 -18.85 27.28 29.30
CA ALA A 10 -20.03 27.21 28.44
C ALA A 10 -20.75 25.87 28.67
N GLN A 11 -22.03 25.91 29.06
CA GLN A 11 -22.82 24.70 29.29
C GLN A 11 -22.94 23.90 27.99
N LYS A 12 -22.48 22.65 28.02
CA LYS A 12 -22.67 21.70 26.92
C LYS A 12 -24.17 21.44 26.74
N LYS A 13 -24.68 21.55 25.51
CA LYS A 13 -26.06 21.18 25.16
C LYS A 13 -26.08 19.74 24.65
N THR A 14 -26.97 18.90 25.19
CA THR A 14 -27.16 17.53 24.70
C THR A 14 -28.02 17.54 23.44
N ASN A 15 -27.67 16.74 22.43
CA ASN A 15 -28.45 16.59 21.20
C ASN A 15 -28.85 15.13 20.92
N GLY A 16 -29.21 14.38 21.97
CA GLY A 16 -29.53 12.97 21.82
C GLY A 16 -28.87 12.09 22.84
N THR A 17 -29.00 10.79 22.61
CA THR A 17 -28.38 9.73 23.39
C THR A 17 -27.61 8.81 22.45
N VAL A 18 -26.45 8.35 22.89
CA VAL A 18 -25.63 7.36 22.16
C VAL A 18 -25.70 6.05 22.94
N TYR A 19 -25.94 4.96 22.22
CA TYR A 19 -26.10 3.62 22.76
C TYR A 19 -25.10 2.68 22.10
N ILE A 20 -24.41 1.89 22.93
CA ILE A 20 -23.53 0.80 22.48
C ILE A 20 -24.32 -0.50 22.22
N ASP A 21 -25.50 -0.64 22.82
CA ASP A 21 -26.43 -1.75 22.63
C ASP A 21 -27.79 -1.20 22.20
N HIS A 22 -28.23 -1.54 20.99
CA HIS A 22 -29.50 -1.06 20.43
C HIS A 22 -30.02 -2.01 19.32
N PRO A 23 -31.33 -2.27 19.19
CA PRO A 23 -31.88 -3.14 18.14
C PRO A 23 -31.50 -2.75 16.70
N ALA A 24 -31.31 -1.45 16.46
CA ALA A 24 -30.84 -0.92 15.17
C ALA A 24 -29.41 -1.38 14.83
N ILE A 25 -28.52 -1.53 15.83
CA ILE A 25 -27.16 -2.05 15.63
C ILE A 25 -27.25 -3.50 15.16
N THR A 26 -28.06 -4.33 15.82
CA THR A 26 -28.25 -5.74 15.44
C THR A 26 -28.73 -5.88 13.99
N VAL A 27 -29.68 -5.05 13.56
CA VAL A 27 -30.15 -5.05 12.16
C VAL A 27 -29.03 -4.69 11.18
N VAL A 28 -28.22 -3.67 11.50
CA VAL A 28 -27.09 -3.27 10.66
C VAL A 28 -26.05 -4.38 10.57
N GLU A 29 -25.66 -4.98 11.70
CA GLU A 29 -24.68 -6.06 11.73
C GLU A 29 -25.16 -7.29 10.97
N ASP A 30 -26.40 -7.70 11.15
CA ASP A 30 -26.95 -8.87 10.48
C ASP A 30 -27.16 -8.64 8.97
N MET A 31 -27.50 -7.41 8.56
CA MET A 31 -27.50 -7.01 7.16
C MET A 31 -26.10 -7.08 6.57
N THR A 32 -25.07 -6.57 7.27
CA THR A 32 -23.67 -6.64 6.81
C THR A 32 -23.19 -8.09 6.69
N LYS A 33 -23.51 -8.96 7.65
CA LYS A 33 -23.20 -10.41 7.56
C LYS A 33 -23.87 -11.04 6.34
N ALA A 34 -25.15 -10.74 6.11
CA ALA A 34 -25.87 -11.21 4.94
C ALA A 34 -25.23 -10.71 3.63
N PHE A 35 -24.84 -9.44 3.57
CA PHE A 35 -24.16 -8.83 2.43
C PHE A 35 -22.84 -9.55 2.10
N VAL A 36 -22.00 -9.77 3.12
CA VAL A 36 -20.72 -10.49 2.97
C VAL A 36 -20.93 -11.93 2.52
N SER A 37 -22.00 -12.59 2.97
CA SER A 37 -22.34 -13.97 2.57
C SER A 37 -22.97 -14.10 1.18
N GLY A 38 -23.25 -12.98 0.49
CA GLY A 38 -23.91 -12.99 -0.81
C GLY A 38 -25.43 -13.22 -0.75
N ASP A 39 -26.05 -13.24 0.44
CA ASP A 39 -27.47 -13.51 0.64
C ASP A 39 -28.33 -12.28 0.35
N SER A 40 -28.60 -12.07 -0.94
CA SER A 40 -29.36 -10.92 -1.42
C SER A 40 -30.81 -10.88 -0.89
N THR A 41 -31.44 -12.03 -0.67
CA THR A 41 -32.79 -12.12 -0.10
C THR A 41 -32.81 -11.64 1.35
N LYS A 42 -31.83 -12.09 2.15
CA LYS A 42 -31.72 -11.67 3.55
C LYS A 42 -31.34 -10.20 3.66
N VAL A 43 -30.42 -9.69 2.82
CA VAL A 43 -30.14 -8.25 2.72
C VAL A 43 -31.42 -7.46 2.45
N ALA A 44 -32.18 -7.83 1.42
CA ALA A 44 -33.43 -7.14 1.06
C ALA A 44 -34.44 -7.09 2.21
N SER A 45 -34.47 -8.13 3.06
CA SER A 45 -35.37 -8.21 4.21
C SER A 45 -35.06 -7.17 5.30
N TYR A 46 -33.83 -6.66 5.39
CA TYR A 46 -33.44 -5.63 6.36
C TYR A 46 -33.67 -4.20 5.87
N LEU A 47 -33.93 -4.00 4.58
CA LEU A 47 -34.06 -2.68 3.97
C LEU A 47 -35.53 -2.23 3.90
N ALA A 48 -35.79 -0.95 4.16
CA ALA A 48 -37.09 -0.32 3.93
C ALA A 48 -37.40 -0.29 2.42
N ASP A 49 -38.67 -0.16 2.04
CA ASP A 49 -39.07 -0.18 0.62
C ASP A 49 -38.59 1.05 -0.15
N ASP A 50 -38.50 2.19 0.53
CA ASP A 50 -37.97 3.45 0.02
C ASP A 50 -36.45 3.60 0.22
N PHE A 51 -35.73 2.49 0.47
CA PHE A 51 -34.30 2.52 0.77
C PHE A 51 -33.45 3.23 -0.29
N LYS A 52 -32.45 3.99 0.19
CA LYS A 52 -31.42 4.62 -0.62
C LYS A 52 -30.01 4.45 -0.03
N SER A 53 -29.05 4.10 -0.88
CA SER A 53 -27.62 4.14 -0.53
C SER A 53 -26.85 5.22 -1.28
N TYR A 54 -25.91 5.87 -0.61
CA TYR A 54 -25.16 7.02 -1.12
C TYR A 54 -23.65 6.80 -0.99
N ASN A 55 -22.90 7.37 -1.93
CA ASN A 55 -21.45 7.52 -1.82
C ASN A 55 -21.17 8.87 -1.14
N GLY A 56 -20.67 8.81 0.09
CA GLY A 56 -20.36 9.97 0.93
C GLY A 56 -19.21 10.84 0.40
N VAL A 57 -18.41 10.34 -0.55
CA VAL A 57 -17.37 11.11 -1.24
C VAL A 57 -17.73 11.46 -2.70
N GLY A 58 -18.98 11.18 -3.12
CA GLY A 58 -19.43 11.49 -4.48
C GLY A 58 -19.60 13.00 -4.70
N THR A 59 -19.27 13.47 -5.91
CA THR A 59 -19.24 14.91 -6.27
C THR A 59 -20.51 15.41 -6.96
N ALA A 60 -21.49 14.55 -7.21
CA ALA A 60 -22.72 14.93 -7.91
C ALA A 60 -23.56 15.92 -7.06
N VAL A 61 -23.93 17.05 -7.68
CA VAL A 61 -24.67 18.16 -7.03
C VAL A 61 -26.07 17.73 -6.56
N LYS A 62 -26.68 16.74 -7.24
CA LYS A 62 -27.96 16.13 -6.87
C LYS A 62 -27.80 14.61 -6.85
N GLN A 63 -27.38 14.06 -5.72
CA GLN A 63 -27.30 12.61 -5.56
C GLN A 63 -28.69 12.00 -5.37
N GLU A 64 -29.15 11.19 -6.31
CA GLU A 64 -30.42 10.44 -6.20
C GLU A 64 -30.32 9.21 -5.30
N GLY A 65 -29.10 8.73 -5.06
CA GLY A 65 -28.82 7.49 -4.32
C GLY A 65 -29.22 6.24 -5.10
N ARG A 66 -28.50 5.15 -4.88
CA ARG A 66 -28.84 3.83 -5.42
C ARG A 66 -30.05 3.28 -4.66
N ASP A 67 -31.07 2.83 -5.39
CA ASP A 67 -32.29 2.24 -4.81
C ASP A 67 -32.09 0.82 -4.25
N LYS A 68 -33.11 0.33 -3.52
CA LYS A 68 -33.16 -1.01 -2.93
C LYS A 68 -32.82 -2.12 -3.93
N THR A 69 -33.47 -2.14 -5.09
CA THR A 69 -33.30 -3.18 -6.11
C THR A 69 -31.86 -3.23 -6.62
N SER A 70 -31.30 -2.06 -6.93
CA SER A 70 -29.93 -1.91 -7.42
C SER A 70 -28.90 -2.25 -6.35
N PHE A 71 -29.14 -1.88 -5.09
CA PHE A 71 -28.28 -2.25 -3.97
C PHE A 71 -28.27 -3.76 -3.72
N VAL A 72 -29.45 -4.39 -3.68
CA VAL A 72 -29.59 -5.85 -3.50
C VAL A 72 -28.91 -6.62 -4.63
N LYS A 73 -29.03 -6.18 -5.88
CA LYS A 73 -28.29 -6.77 -7.01
C LYS A 73 -26.78 -6.74 -6.80
N SER A 74 -26.26 -5.66 -6.22
CA SER A 74 -24.82 -5.50 -6.00
C SER A 74 -24.23 -6.51 -5.01
N VAL A 75 -25.04 -7.08 -4.09
CA VAL A 75 -24.63 -8.10 -3.11
C VAL A 75 -23.91 -9.27 -3.80
N SER A 76 -24.55 -9.82 -4.85
CA SER A 76 -23.96 -10.92 -5.63
C SER A 76 -22.69 -10.50 -6.37
N GLY A 77 -22.63 -9.24 -6.83
CA GLY A 77 -21.45 -8.69 -7.51
C GLY A 77 -20.23 -8.68 -6.59
N TRP A 78 -20.38 -8.17 -5.37
CA TRP A 78 -19.30 -8.15 -4.37
C TRP A 78 -18.84 -9.56 -3.99
N PHE A 79 -19.78 -10.43 -3.64
CA PHE A 79 -19.49 -11.81 -3.25
C PHE A 79 -18.78 -12.60 -4.36
N ASN A 80 -19.21 -12.42 -5.60
CA ASN A 80 -18.61 -13.11 -6.73
C ASN A 80 -17.27 -12.50 -7.16
N ALA A 81 -17.06 -11.20 -6.97
CA ALA A 81 -15.86 -10.50 -7.42
C ALA A 81 -14.67 -10.60 -6.44
N LEU A 82 -14.91 -10.92 -5.16
CA LEU A 82 -13.86 -10.94 -4.14
C LEU A 82 -13.66 -12.33 -3.51
N ASP A 83 -12.42 -12.79 -3.45
CA ASP A 83 -12.01 -13.87 -2.55
C ASP A 83 -11.65 -13.31 -1.17
N TYR A 84 -11.81 -14.13 -0.13
CA TYR A 84 -11.55 -13.74 1.27
C TYR A 84 -12.32 -12.48 1.70
N TYR A 85 -13.52 -12.29 1.13
CA TYR A 85 -14.34 -11.12 1.36
C TYR A 85 -14.80 -11.05 2.82
N SER A 86 -14.51 -9.94 3.48
CA SER A 86 -14.99 -9.67 4.83
C SER A 86 -15.23 -8.19 5.05
N ILE A 87 -16.24 -7.89 5.87
CA ILE A 87 -16.44 -6.60 6.51
C ILE A 87 -16.53 -6.88 8.00
N ALA A 88 -15.67 -6.24 8.80
CA ALA A 88 -15.64 -6.40 10.24
C ALA A 88 -15.35 -5.06 10.91
N PRO A 89 -15.80 -4.83 12.16
CA PRO A 89 -15.45 -3.60 12.88
C PRO A 89 -13.94 -3.38 12.93
N SER A 90 -13.51 -2.14 12.69
CA SER A 90 -12.10 -1.77 12.83
C SER A 90 -11.66 -1.95 14.29
N LYS A 91 -10.37 -2.25 14.52
CA LYS A 91 -9.86 -2.50 15.87
C LYS A 91 -10.11 -1.30 16.79
N GLY A 92 -10.86 -1.52 17.87
CA GLY A 92 -11.20 -0.50 18.86
C GLY A 92 -12.40 0.37 18.48
N ALA A 93 -13.05 0.10 17.35
CA ALA A 93 -14.31 0.73 16.97
C ALA A 93 -15.50 -0.19 17.27
N TYR A 94 -16.62 0.43 17.61
CA TYR A 94 -17.90 -0.23 17.86
C TYR A 94 -18.99 0.52 17.11
N PRO A 95 -20.05 -0.15 16.64
CA PRO A 95 -21.25 0.53 16.17
C PRO A 95 -21.88 1.37 17.28
N ASP A 96 -22.16 2.64 17.01
CA ASP A 96 -22.91 3.51 17.91
C ASP A 96 -24.29 3.79 17.34
N ALA A 97 -25.34 3.54 18.12
CA ALA A 97 -26.69 3.99 17.80
C ALA A 97 -26.94 5.37 18.42
N ILE A 98 -27.48 6.29 17.64
CA ILE A 98 -27.68 7.68 18.00
C ILE A 98 -29.15 8.03 17.80
N GLU A 99 -29.81 8.39 18.90
CA GLU A 99 -31.15 8.97 18.91
C GLU A 99 -31.05 10.47 19.08
N TYR A 100 -31.20 11.22 17.99
CA TYR A 100 -31.15 12.68 18.06
C TYR A 100 -32.41 13.26 18.70
N LYS A 101 -32.24 14.31 19.51
CA LYS A 101 -33.36 15.10 20.06
C LYS A 101 -33.85 16.16 19.08
N LYS A 102 -32.92 16.79 18.36
CA LYS A 102 -33.22 17.87 17.43
C LYS A 102 -33.57 17.28 16.06
N ASP A 103 -34.65 17.78 15.48
CA ASP A 103 -35.08 17.49 14.10
C ASP A 103 -35.32 15.98 13.82
N ASN A 104 -35.71 15.20 14.85
CA ASN A 104 -36.02 13.76 14.75
C ASN A 104 -37.53 13.45 14.81
N ASP A 105 -38.35 14.24 14.13
CA ASP A 105 -39.82 14.09 14.15
C ASP A 105 -40.31 12.75 13.56
N LYS A 106 -39.41 11.99 12.91
CA LYS A 106 -39.68 10.68 12.29
C LYS A 106 -39.26 9.50 13.15
N ASP A 107 -38.72 9.76 14.34
CA ASP A 107 -38.28 8.74 15.30
C ASP A 107 -37.33 7.70 14.66
N VAL A 108 -36.31 8.21 13.96
CA VAL A 108 -35.28 7.38 13.34
C VAL A 108 -34.06 7.26 14.24
N VAL A 109 -33.37 6.14 14.10
CA VAL A 109 -32.10 5.87 14.80
C VAL A 109 -30.97 5.87 13.78
N TRP A 110 -29.93 6.65 14.05
CA TRP A 110 -28.72 6.61 13.27
C TRP A 110 -27.80 5.53 13.83
N VAL A 111 -27.21 4.70 12.97
CA VAL A 111 -26.14 3.78 13.39
C VAL A 111 -24.87 4.18 12.66
N GLN A 112 -23.81 4.41 13.41
CA GLN A 112 -22.51 4.83 12.90
C GLN A 112 -21.49 3.72 13.09
N THR A 113 -20.80 3.31 12.02
CA THR A 113 -19.78 2.25 12.10
C THR A 113 -18.45 2.65 11.44
N TRP A 114 -17.36 2.12 11.99
CA TRP A 114 -16.05 2.07 11.35
C TRP A 114 -15.69 0.60 11.17
N GLU A 115 -15.46 0.20 9.92
CA GLU A 115 -15.29 -1.18 9.52
C GLU A 115 -14.07 -1.31 8.61
N ASP A 116 -13.37 -2.44 8.68
CA ASP A 116 -12.39 -2.82 7.69
C ASP A 116 -13.05 -3.68 6.61
N LEU A 117 -12.97 -3.21 5.37
CA LEU A 117 -13.33 -3.96 4.17
C LEU A 117 -12.08 -4.66 3.64
N LYS A 118 -12.12 -6.00 3.58
CA LYS A 118 -11.01 -6.85 3.11
C LYS A 118 -11.45 -7.84 2.03
N GLY A 119 -10.52 -8.16 1.14
CA GLY A 119 -10.67 -9.19 0.12
C GLY A 119 -9.56 -9.10 -0.93
N MET A 120 -9.67 -9.95 -1.94
CA MET A 120 -8.82 -9.91 -3.13
C MET A 120 -9.72 -9.99 -4.36
N HIS A 121 -9.58 -9.06 -5.29
CA HIS A 121 -10.36 -9.11 -6.51
C HIS A 121 -9.95 -10.32 -7.36
N LYS A 122 -10.89 -11.23 -7.63
CA LYS A 122 -10.60 -12.57 -8.19
C LYS A 122 -9.90 -12.51 -9.54
N THR A 123 -10.28 -11.54 -10.37
CA THR A 123 -9.77 -11.44 -11.74
C THR A 123 -8.41 -10.74 -11.80
N THR A 124 -8.22 -9.68 -11.03
CA THR A 124 -7.03 -8.81 -11.16
C THR A 124 -5.98 -9.05 -10.08
N GLY A 125 -6.33 -9.76 -9.00
CA GLY A 125 -5.45 -9.95 -7.84
C GLY A 125 -5.29 -8.72 -6.96
N VAL A 126 -5.91 -7.58 -7.31
CA VAL A 126 -5.82 -6.34 -6.54
C VAL A 126 -6.38 -6.58 -5.14
N LYS A 127 -5.56 -6.26 -4.13
CA LYS A 127 -5.92 -6.40 -2.72
C LYS A 127 -6.89 -5.30 -2.32
N VAL A 128 -8.06 -5.70 -1.84
CA VAL A 128 -9.00 -4.83 -1.15
C VAL A 128 -8.66 -4.88 0.33
N ASN A 129 -8.16 -3.79 0.89
CA ASN A 129 -7.91 -3.65 2.32
C ASN A 129 -7.99 -2.18 2.69
N MET A 130 -9.16 -1.75 3.16
CA MET A 130 -9.39 -0.35 3.49
C MET A 130 -10.30 -0.20 4.71
N PRO A 131 -10.08 0.84 5.52
CA PRO A 131 -11.11 1.28 6.45
C PRO A 131 -12.28 1.89 5.65
N MET A 132 -13.46 1.77 6.22
CA MET A 132 -14.69 2.28 5.67
C MET A 132 -15.53 2.84 6.81
N HIS A 133 -16.12 4.00 6.57
CA HIS A 133 -17.07 4.60 7.48
C HIS A 133 -18.47 4.47 6.89
N ARG A 134 -19.43 4.00 7.69
CA ARG A 134 -20.82 3.89 7.26
C ARG A 134 -21.77 4.53 8.26
N LEU A 135 -22.76 5.23 7.70
CA LEU A 135 -23.90 5.75 8.43
C LEU A 135 -25.15 5.06 7.92
N TYR A 136 -25.96 4.56 8.84
CA TYR A 136 -27.25 3.96 8.56
C TYR A 136 -28.34 4.77 9.22
N VAL A 137 -29.49 4.92 8.56
CA VAL A 137 -30.71 5.43 9.17
C VAL A 137 -31.70 4.27 9.26
N VAL A 138 -32.11 3.93 10.47
CA VAL A 138 -33.05 2.86 10.76
C VAL A 138 -34.37 3.48 11.20
N ASN A 139 -35.46 3.07 10.54
CA ASN A 139 -36.80 3.57 10.85
C ASN A 139 -37.41 2.83 12.06
N LYS A 140 -38.56 3.30 12.54
CA LYS A 140 -39.32 2.70 13.65
C LYS A 140 -39.72 1.23 13.46
N ASP A 141 -39.78 0.75 12.21
CA ASP A 141 -40.09 -0.64 11.87
C ASP A 141 -38.82 -1.53 11.88
N ASN A 142 -37.71 -0.98 12.40
CA ASN A 142 -36.39 -1.58 12.46
C ASN A 142 -35.87 -2.00 11.06
N LYS A 143 -36.14 -1.18 10.04
CA LYS A 143 -35.64 -1.32 8.67
C LYS A 143 -34.67 -0.20 8.34
N ILE A 144 -33.61 -0.55 7.62
CA ILE A 144 -32.62 0.41 7.13
C ILE A 144 -33.25 1.18 5.96
N GLN A 145 -33.44 2.49 6.15
CA GLN A 145 -33.94 3.41 5.14
C GLN A 145 -32.80 4.04 4.34
N THR A 146 -31.67 4.34 4.99
CA THR A 146 -30.54 5.00 4.34
C THR A 146 -29.23 4.32 4.70
N LEU A 147 -28.32 4.21 3.73
CA LEU A 147 -26.91 3.88 3.93
C LEU A 147 -26.03 4.93 3.25
N ILE A 148 -25.08 5.52 3.97
CA ILE A 148 -24.05 6.38 3.40
C ILE A 148 -22.70 5.72 3.66
N SER A 149 -21.92 5.44 2.62
CA SER A 149 -20.59 4.83 2.73
C SER A 149 -19.50 5.82 2.34
N TYR A 150 -18.43 5.85 3.12
CA TYR A 150 -17.20 6.58 2.85
C TYR A 150 -16.04 5.58 2.83
N ASN A 151 -15.40 5.44 1.68
CA ASN A 151 -14.32 4.48 1.44
C ASN A 151 -13.31 5.08 0.44
N ASN A 152 -12.12 4.50 0.37
CA ASN A 152 -11.12 4.93 -0.61
C ASN A 152 -11.44 4.34 -1.99
N GLU A 153 -11.82 5.21 -2.94
CA GLU A 153 -12.18 4.81 -4.29
C GLU A 153 -10.96 4.34 -5.13
N SER A 154 -9.74 4.73 -4.75
CA SER A 154 -8.53 4.42 -5.53
C SER A 154 -8.29 2.91 -5.71
N ILE A 155 -8.79 2.08 -4.79
CA ILE A 155 -8.69 0.62 -4.90
C ILE A 155 -9.57 0.10 -6.03
N PHE A 156 -10.75 0.68 -6.25
CA PHE A 156 -11.64 0.29 -7.35
C PHE A 156 -11.14 0.83 -8.69
N ASP A 157 -10.51 2.01 -8.69
CA ASP A 157 -9.81 2.55 -9.87
C ASP A 157 -8.66 1.63 -10.30
N GLU A 158 -7.89 1.09 -9.35
CA GLU A 158 -6.82 0.13 -9.61
C GLU A 158 -7.37 -1.20 -10.16
N ILE A 159 -8.47 -1.72 -9.58
CA ILE A 159 -9.18 -2.88 -10.14
C ILE A 159 -9.58 -2.61 -11.60
N GLY A 160 -10.19 -1.46 -11.88
CA GLY A 160 -10.61 -1.09 -13.22
C GLY A 160 -9.43 -0.97 -14.20
N SER A 161 -8.35 -0.33 -13.77
CA SER A 161 -7.13 -0.13 -14.56
C SER A 161 -6.43 -1.45 -14.90
N SER A 162 -6.50 -2.42 -14.00
CA SER A 162 -5.92 -3.76 -14.16
C SER A 162 -6.59 -4.63 -15.23
N PHE A 163 -7.72 -4.21 -15.82
CA PHE A 163 -8.35 -4.92 -16.94
C PHE A 163 -7.74 -4.58 -18.31
N VAL A 164 -6.85 -3.59 -18.38
CA VAL A 164 -6.27 -3.10 -19.62
C VAL A 164 -4.76 -3.26 -19.58
N LYS A 165 -4.18 -3.73 -20.69
CA LYS A 165 -2.72 -3.78 -20.85
C LYS A 165 -2.18 -2.37 -21.05
N ARG A 166 -1.15 -2.00 -20.29
CA ARG A 166 -0.44 -0.72 -20.41
C ARG A 166 1.07 -0.96 -20.48
N THR A 167 1.77 -0.10 -21.20
CA THR A 167 3.23 0.01 -21.12
C THR A 167 3.61 0.95 -19.98
N ASN A 168 4.85 0.85 -19.51
CA ASN A 168 5.42 1.78 -18.54
C ASN A 168 6.87 2.07 -18.92
N GLY A 169 7.06 2.79 -20.03
CA GLY A 169 8.39 3.17 -20.48
C GLY A 169 9.03 2.24 -21.51
N LYS A 170 10.34 2.41 -21.67
CA LYS A 170 11.18 1.72 -22.65
C LYS A 170 12.24 0.87 -21.95
N ILE A 171 12.55 -0.26 -22.55
CA ILE A 171 13.64 -1.15 -22.13
C ILE A 171 14.71 -1.18 -23.21
N TYR A 172 15.96 -1.01 -22.81
CA TYR A 172 17.13 -1.02 -23.69
C TYR A 172 18.10 -2.10 -23.25
N ASN A 173 18.64 -2.87 -24.20
CA ASN A 173 19.71 -3.84 -23.95
C ASN A 173 21.12 -3.28 -24.28
N HIS A 174 21.19 -2.09 -24.88
CA HIS A 174 22.40 -1.32 -25.14
C HIS A 174 22.11 0.16 -24.88
N HIS A 175 22.81 0.74 -23.91
CA HIS A 175 22.65 2.13 -23.49
C HIS A 175 23.91 2.59 -22.75
N ASP A 176 24.17 3.89 -22.72
CA ASP A 176 25.35 4.44 -22.02
C ASP A 176 25.32 4.16 -20.53
N ASN A 177 24.16 4.19 -19.89
CA ASN A 177 24.01 3.82 -18.47
C ASN A 177 24.36 2.34 -18.22
N ILE A 178 24.08 1.44 -19.16
CA ILE A 178 24.54 0.03 -19.07
C ILE A 178 26.07 -0.03 -19.15
N ASN A 179 26.68 0.79 -20.02
CA ASN A 179 28.13 0.89 -20.10
C ASN A 179 28.73 1.44 -18.80
N THR A 180 28.05 2.37 -18.12
CA THR A 180 28.44 2.86 -16.79
C THR A 180 28.48 1.73 -15.76
N VAL A 181 27.42 0.94 -15.63
CA VAL A 181 27.38 -0.20 -14.68
C VAL A 181 28.45 -1.25 -14.97
N ARG A 182 28.73 -1.53 -16.25
CA ARG A 182 29.83 -2.43 -16.64
C ARG A 182 31.19 -1.88 -16.21
N LYS A 183 31.48 -0.61 -16.53
CA LYS A 183 32.73 0.04 -16.16
C LYS A 183 32.94 0.07 -14.65
N LEU A 184 31.86 0.31 -13.90
CA LEU A 184 31.85 0.30 -12.46
C LEU A 184 32.23 -1.07 -11.89
N ASN A 185 31.56 -2.14 -12.32
CA ASN A 185 31.85 -3.50 -11.85
C ASN A 185 33.29 -3.90 -12.20
N TYR A 186 33.76 -3.62 -13.42
CA TYR A 186 35.12 -3.98 -13.83
C TYR A 186 36.19 -3.09 -13.16
N ALA A 187 35.90 -1.84 -12.81
CA ALA A 187 36.79 -1.05 -11.98
C ALA A 187 36.92 -1.67 -10.58
N TYR A 188 35.80 -2.10 -9.99
CA TYR A 188 35.78 -2.75 -8.68
C TYR A 188 36.49 -4.12 -8.69
N GLU A 189 36.31 -4.92 -9.75
CA GLU A 189 37.07 -6.16 -10.00
C GLU A 189 38.58 -5.92 -9.92
N ASN A 190 39.04 -4.80 -10.47
CA ASN A 190 40.45 -4.39 -10.47
C ASN A 190 40.86 -3.62 -9.21
N SER A 191 40.04 -3.64 -8.15
CA SER A 191 40.26 -2.93 -6.88
C SER A 191 40.40 -1.41 -7.03
N ASP A 192 39.94 -0.83 -8.14
CA ASP A 192 39.95 0.62 -8.37
C ASP A 192 38.69 1.26 -7.78
N LEU A 193 38.70 1.39 -6.45
CA LEU A 193 37.57 1.92 -5.70
C LEU A 193 37.33 3.41 -6.00
N GLU A 194 38.34 4.18 -6.36
CA GLU A 194 38.16 5.60 -6.74
C GLU A 194 37.39 5.72 -8.05
N THR A 195 37.80 4.97 -9.08
CA THR A 195 37.07 4.93 -10.35
C THR A 195 35.66 4.37 -10.15
N THR A 196 35.50 3.32 -9.35
CA THR A 196 34.18 2.76 -9.00
C THR A 196 33.27 3.85 -8.41
N MET A 197 33.77 4.59 -7.42
CA MET A 197 33.03 5.67 -6.76
C MET A 197 32.75 6.88 -7.66
N SER A 198 33.52 7.08 -8.73
CA SER A 198 33.34 8.22 -9.64
C SER A 198 32.07 8.13 -10.50
N TYR A 199 31.48 6.95 -10.65
CA TYR A 199 30.23 6.74 -11.41
C TYR A 199 28.97 7.13 -10.64
N TYR A 200 29.05 7.20 -9.31
CA TYR A 200 27.97 7.66 -8.45
C TYR A 200 27.97 9.19 -8.30
N SER A 201 26.80 9.78 -8.10
CA SER A 201 26.66 11.16 -7.61
C SER A 201 27.30 11.31 -6.22
N ASP A 202 27.47 12.54 -5.76
CA ASP A 202 28.06 12.82 -4.44
C ASP A 202 27.09 12.51 -3.30
N ASP A 203 25.79 12.66 -3.56
CA ASP A 203 24.68 12.40 -2.64
C ASP A 203 24.06 11.00 -2.83
N ALA A 204 24.74 10.12 -3.57
CA ALA A 204 24.25 8.78 -3.84
C ALA A 204 24.00 7.98 -2.55
N THR A 205 22.96 7.15 -2.61
CA THR A 205 22.51 6.31 -1.49
C THR A 205 22.69 4.83 -1.81
N PHE A 206 23.10 4.05 -0.81
CA PHE A 206 23.47 2.64 -0.99
C PHE A 206 22.76 1.78 0.03
N TYR A 207 22.11 0.72 -0.41
CA TYR A 207 21.44 -0.22 0.48
C TYR A 207 21.48 -1.64 -0.10
N ASP A 208 21.28 -2.63 0.76
CA ASP A 208 21.28 -4.03 0.36
C ASP A 208 20.21 -4.83 1.12
N ILE A 209 19.83 -5.99 0.59
CA ILE A 209 18.77 -6.84 1.16
C ILE A 209 19.05 -7.32 2.61
N ASN A 210 20.30 -7.24 3.08
CA ASN A 210 20.69 -7.64 4.43
C ASN A 210 20.68 -6.46 5.43
N SER A 211 20.44 -5.24 4.95
CA SER A 211 20.33 -4.03 5.77
C SER A 211 18.90 -3.83 6.32
N GLU A 212 18.76 -3.05 7.39
CA GLU A 212 17.44 -2.71 7.95
C GLU A 212 16.61 -1.92 6.93
N TYR A 213 15.34 -2.32 6.76
CA TYR A 213 14.44 -1.69 5.80
C TYR A 213 14.33 -0.18 6.03
N GLY A 214 14.50 0.60 4.96
CA GLY A 214 14.40 2.06 4.99
C GLY A 214 15.66 2.77 5.48
N LYS A 215 16.76 2.04 5.73
CA LYS A 215 18.08 2.63 6.00
C LYS A 215 18.99 2.49 4.78
N SER A 216 19.78 3.52 4.54
CA SER A 216 20.79 3.57 3.48
C SER A 216 22.09 4.14 4.03
N ASN A 217 23.19 3.74 3.42
CA ASN A 217 24.50 4.35 3.62
C ASN A 217 24.69 5.49 2.61
N THR A 218 25.44 6.48 3.03
CA THR A 218 26.02 7.52 2.16
C THR A 218 27.29 7.00 1.49
N LYS A 219 27.76 7.72 0.46
CA LYS A 219 29.05 7.43 -0.20
C LYS A 219 30.23 7.37 0.78
N ALA A 220 30.23 8.23 1.81
CA ALA A 220 31.27 8.27 2.83
C ALA A 220 31.26 7.03 3.74
N GLU A 221 30.09 6.43 3.96
CA GLU A 221 29.91 5.24 4.78
C GLU A 221 30.15 3.96 3.97
N ILE A 222 29.70 3.89 2.72
CA ILE A 222 29.82 2.68 1.89
C ILE A 222 31.26 2.44 1.42
N LYS A 223 32.02 3.50 1.12
CA LYS A 223 33.39 3.41 0.63
C LYS A 223 34.32 2.60 1.55
N PRO A 224 34.39 2.87 2.87
CA PRO A 224 35.20 2.03 3.76
C PRO A 224 34.66 0.59 3.90
N MET A 225 33.36 0.36 3.72
CA MET A 225 32.80 -1.00 3.73
C MET A 225 33.23 -1.81 2.50
N TRP A 226 33.23 -1.19 1.32
CA TRP A 226 33.71 -1.83 0.09
C TRP A 226 35.22 -2.01 0.11
N GLN A 227 35.97 -1.04 0.67
CA GLN A 227 37.40 -1.24 0.91
C GLN A 227 37.63 -2.45 1.82
N LYS A 228 36.86 -2.58 2.90
CA LYS A 228 36.93 -3.74 3.78
C LYS A 228 36.63 -5.05 3.05
N PHE A 229 35.68 -5.06 2.12
CA PHE A 229 35.42 -6.23 1.28
C PHE A 229 36.65 -6.61 0.44
N LEU A 230 37.28 -5.63 -0.21
CA LEU A 230 38.53 -5.84 -0.94
C LEU A 230 39.69 -6.25 -0.03
N ASP A 231 39.67 -5.87 1.25
CA ASP A 231 40.66 -6.30 2.24
C ASP A 231 40.44 -7.75 2.68
N ASP A 232 39.18 -8.19 2.80
CA ASP A 232 38.81 -9.54 3.27
C ASP A 232 38.81 -10.60 2.15
N TYR A 233 38.55 -10.19 0.90
CA TYR A 233 38.42 -11.07 -0.27
C TYR A 233 39.35 -10.64 -1.39
N GLU A 234 39.89 -11.61 -2.11
CA GLU A 234 40.47 -11.41 -3.43
C GLU A 234 39.38 -11.66 -4.47
N ILE A 235 39.17 -10.70 -5.37
CA ILE A 235 38.25 -10.86 -6.50
C ILE A 235 39.02 -11.55 -7.61
N VAL A 236 38.65 -12.80 -7.92
CA VAL A 236 39.23 -13.56 -9.03
C VAL A 236 38.63 -13.08 -10.35
N SER A 237 37.31 -12.94 -10.36
CA SER A 237 36.59 -12.32 -11.47
C SER A 237 35.19 -11.87 -11.08
N ILE A 238 34.65 -10.93 -11.85
CA ILE A 238 33.23 -10.56 -11.83
C ILE A 238 32.61 -10.95 -13.17
N GLU A 239 31.85 -12.05 -13.16
CA GLU A 239 31.18 -12.57 -14.36
C GLU A 239 29.83 -11.88 -14.56
N MET A 240 29.62 -11.27 -15.73
CA MET A 240 28.31 -10.74 -16.14
C MET A 240 27.38 -11.90 -16.52
N ILE A 241 26.22 -11.99 -15.86
CA ILE A 241 25.21 -13.01 -16.16
C ILE A 241 24.15 -12.42 -17.10
N GLY A 242 24.16 -12.88 -18.35
CA GLY A 242 23.29 -12.31 -19.39
C GLY A 242 23.73 -10.91 -19.80
N TYR A 243 22.78 -9.99 -19.95
CA TYR A 243 23.07 -8.57 -20.20
C TYR A 243 22.21 -7.69 -19.27
N PRO A 244 22.73 -6.54 -18.81
CA PRO A 244 21.93 -5.59 -18.06
C PRO A 244 20.82 -4.98 -18.93
N ASP A 245 19.67 -4.73 -18.32
CA ASP A 245 18.56 -4.01 -18.94
C ASP A 245 18.48 -2.59 -18.36
N TYR A 246 18.38 -1.59 -19.23
CA TYR A 246 18.09 -0.22 -18.82
C TYR A 246 16.61 0.09 -19.02
N LEU A 247 15.94 0.46 -17.94
CA LEU A 247 14.52 0.80 -17.86
C LEU A 247 14.38 2.32 -17.76
N GLU A 248 13.74 2.91 -18.76
CA GLU A 248 13.36 4.32 -18.79
C GLU A 248 11.85 4.42 -18.63
N TYR A 249 11.38 4.72 -17.42
CA TYR A 249 9.97 4.70 -17.05
C TYR A 249 9.21 5.94 -17.53
N GLU A 250 7.96 5.75 -17.96
CA GLU A 250 7.04 6.86 -18.29
C GLU A 250 6.63 7.65 -17.03
N MET A 251 6.43 6.94 -15.91
CA MET A 251 6.02 7.56 -14.66
C MET A 251 7.24 8.01 -13.85
N GLY A 252 7.22 9.27 -13.42
CA GLY A 252 8.25 9.83 -12.53
C GLY A 252 9.62 9.99 -13.16
N GLU A 253 9.74 9.83 -14.49
CA GLU A 253 11.00 9.89 -15.24
C GLU A 253 12.09 8.96 -14.66
N GLY A 254 11.68 7.81 -14.13
CA GLY A 254 12.60 6.85 -13.52
C GLY A 254 13.58 6.28 -14.54
N ARG A 255 14.84 6.11 -14.14
CA ARG A 255 15.93 5.57 -14.96
C ARG A 255 16.66 4.53 -14.14
N GLU A 256 16.65 3.28 -14.57
CA GLU A 256 17.15 2.16 -13.77
C GLU A 256 17.94 1.18 -14.62
N VAL A 257 19.13 0.76 -14.19
CA VAL A 257 19.80 -0.40 -14.77
C VAL A 257 19.65 -1.60 -13.83
N LEU A 258 19.07 -2.67 -14.36
CA LEU A 258 19.00 -3.95 -13.69
C LEU A 258 20.11 -4.84 -14.22
N SER A 259 20.98 -5.34 -13.34
CA SER A 259 22.12 -6.15 -13.75
C SER A 259 22.34 -7.37 -12.85
N TRP A 260 22.88 -8.45 -13.43
CA TRP A 260 23.19 -9.69 -12.72
C TRP A 260 24.66 -10.03 -12.91
N TRP A 261 25.31 -10.37 -11.79
CA TRP A 261 26.74 -10.66 -11.76
C TRP A 261 27.01 -11.84 -10.84
N ASN A 262 28.06 -12.59 -11.12
CA ASN A 262 28.56 -13.63 -10.25
C ASN A 262 30.00 -13.27 -9.85
N TYR A 263 30.20 -13.04 -8.57
CA TYR A 263 31.50 -12.66 -8.04
C TYR A 263 32.23 -13.94 -7.63
N HIS A 264 33.35 -14.22 -8.28
CA HIS A 264 34.25 -15.30 -7.93
C HIS A 264 35.34 -14.76 -7.02
N LEU A 265 35.38 -15.27 -5.79
CA LEU A 265 36.16 -14.72 -4.70
C LEU A 265 37.05 -15.78 -4.07
N ILE A 266 38.20 -15.36 -3.56
CA ILE A 266 38.99 -16.11 -2.59
C ILE A 266 38.95 -15.36 -1.26
N ARG A 267 38.37 -15.97 -0.23
CA ARG A 267 38.38 -15.41 1.12
C ARG A 267 39.79 -15.50 1.69
N LYS A 268 40.38 -14.37 2.09
CA LYS A 268 41.81 -14.34 2.42
C LYS A 268 42.15 -15.04 3.73
N SER A 269 41.21 -15.10 4.68
CA SER A 269 41.42 -15.68 6.01
C SER A 269 41.66 -17.18 6.00
N ASP A 270 41.03 -17.91 5.07
CA ASP A 270 41.09 -19.38 4.98
C ASP A 270 41.30 -19.92 3.57
N LYS A 271 41.51 -19.03 2.58
CA LYS A 271 41.75 -19.36 1.17
C LYS A 271 40.61 -20.12 0.51
N LYS A 272 39.39 -19.99 1.04
CA LYS A 272 38.20 -20.61 0.46
C LYS A 272 37.77 -19.89 -0.81
N GLU A 273 37.52 -20.65 -1.87
CA GLU A 273 36.86 -20.17 -3.08
C GLU A 273 35.34 -20.07 -2.85
N ILE A 274 34.77 -18.93 -3.22
CA ILE A 274 33.37 -18.60 -3.00
C ILE A 274 32.83 -18.00 -4.31
N SER A 275 31.63 -18.41 -4.72
CA SER A 275 30.88 -17.74 -5.78
C SER A 275 29.61 -17.15 -5.19
N VAL A 276 29.38 -15.86 -5.42
CA VAL A 276 28.24 -15.14 -4.89
C VAL A 276 27.49 -14.46 -6.03
N PRO A 277 26.24 -14.87 -6.30
CA PRO A 277 25.37 -14.14 -7.21
C PRO A 277 24.93 -12.82 -6.59
N PHE A 278 25.05 -11.76 -7.39
CA PHE A 278 24.57 -10.42 -7.10
C PHE A 278 23.57 -9.97 -8.16
N HIS A 279 22.50 -9.32 -7.71
CA HIS A 279 21.65 -8.50 -8.56
C HIS A 279 21.73 -7.06 -8.09
N PHE A 280 21.98 -6.14 -9.00
CA PHE A 280 22.02 -4.70 -8.73
C PHE A 280 20.86 -4.01 -9.43
N SER A 281 20.29 -3.05 -8.72
CA SER A 281 19.39 -2.04 -9.24
C SER A 281 20.07 -0.69 -9.06
N ASP A 282 20.56 -0.11 -10.16
CA ASP A 282 21.22 1.19 -10.21
C ASP A 282 20.28 2.27 -10.76
N SER A 283 19.86 3.21 -9.92
CA SER A 283 19.04 4.36 -10.33
C SER A 283 19.92 5.49 -10.85
N PHE A 284 19.53 6.10 -11.98
CA PHE A 284 20.28 7.17 -12.64
C PHE A 284 19.55 8.52 -12.58
N ASP A 285 20.31 9.60 -12.46
CA ASP A 285 19.82 10.93 -12.80
C ASP A 285 19.79 11.18 -14.32
N ALA A 286 19.34 12.37 -14.72
CA ALA A 286 19.28 12.77 -16.12
C ALA A 286 20.66 12.96 -16.77
N ASP A 287 21.71 13.14 -15.97
CA ASP A 287 23.09 13.35 -16.43
C ASP A 287 23.87 12.03 -16.54
N GLY A 288 23.25 10.90 -16.20
CA GLY A 288 23.84 9.56 -16.29
C GLY A 288 24.75 9.20 -15.11
N LYS A 289 24.61 9.87 -13.96
CA LYS A 289 25.22 9.45 -12.69
C LYS A 289 24.28 8.54 -11.92
N ILE A 290 24.86 7.57 -11.22
CA ILE A 290 24.10 6.69 -10.33
C ILE A 290 23.80 7.45 -9.03
N VAL A 291 22.52 7.63 -8.72
CA VAL A 291 22.03 8.32 -7.52
C VAL A 291 21.60 7.36 -6.41
N SER A 292 21.37 6.10 -6.76
CA SER A 292 21.01 5.07 -5.79
C SER A 292 21.40 3.69 -6.28
N GLU A 293 21.86 2.83 -5.38
CA GLU A 293 22.13 1.42 -5.67
C GLU A 293 21.48 0.52 -4.61
N MET A 294 20.70 -0.45 -5.07
CA MET A 294 20.19 -1.56 -4.27
C MET A 294 20.85 -2.87 -4.67
N ILE A 295 21.44 -3.54 -3.69
CA ILE A 295 22.16 -4.80 -3.90
C ILE A 295 21.37 -5.98 -3.31
N TYR A 296 21.11 -6.99 -4.13
CA TYR A 296 20.50 -8.26 -3.74
C TYR A 296 21.53 -9.38 -3.81
N TYR A 297 21.89 -9.93 -2.64
CA TYR A 297 22.81 -11.05 -2.52
C TYR A 297 22.62 -11.78 -1.20
N SER A 298 23.17 -12.99 -1.11
CA SER A 298 23.17 -13.77 0.14
C SER A 298 24.45 -13.55 0.93
N GLN A 299 24.38 -12.77 2.01
CA GLN A 299 25.53 -12.56 2.90
C GLN A 299 26.03 -13.85 3.56
N THR A 300 25.16 -14.86 3.71
CA THR A 300 25.55 -16.16 4.26
C THR A 300 26.55 -16.92 3.38
N LEU A 301 26.56 -16.68 2.06
CA LEU A 301 27.54 -17.31 1.17
C LEU A 301 28.96 -16.80 1.44
N LEU A 302 29.12 -15.53 1.82
CA LEU A 302 30.40 -14.91 2.16
C LEU A 302 31.00 -15.47 3.45
N SER A 303 30.16 -15.92 4.39
CA SER A 303 30.56 -16.35 5.74
C SER A 303 30.49 -17.87 5.94
N ALA A 304 30.06 -18.63 4.93
CA ALA A 304 29.97 -20.10 5.01
C ALA A 304 31.36 -20.69 5.29
N LYS A 305 31.47 -21.47 6.38
CA LYS A 305 32.68 -22.23 6.74
C LYS A 305 32.88 -23.40 5.79
#